data_AF-A0A4Y2F8G2-F1
#
_entry.id   AF-A0A4Y2F8G2-F1
#
_cell.length_a   1.000
_cell.length_b   1.000
_cell.length_c   1.000
_cell.angle_alpha   90.00
_cell.angle_beta   90.00
_cell.angle_gamma   90.00
#
_symmetry.space_group_name_H-M   'P 1'
#
loop_
_entity.id
_entity.type
_entity.pdbx_description
1 polymer ?
#
loop_
_entity_poly.entity_id
_entity_poly.type
_entity_poly.pdbx_seq_one_letter_code
_entity_poly.pdbx_strand_id
1 'polypeptide(L)'
;MALEIINDIPVDAVKVYTDGSKNDSDCTGSGIYIKTYNQEFKIQRRNPDFCSVFLSELIANNIDEGLDSLSSFSCSNAIWILTDSLSSIQHLANWHRVRDSTGMNILNKLKSLSASYLIHLQWIPSHVNIRGNEIADAFAKAGADDASAPSASLTYLELFSRFKSRNKTIWLIPPVHHWYQGCRPGGCLSIDCNRHDQTTLTRFLSGHIRSLTFSDNSKCFEICPKCIAEQATPDHILACLGLSKQDLVSNLVLTLDFFRVHRLMDLI
;
A
#
# COMPACT_ATOMS: atom_id res chain seq x y z
N MET A 1 -24.17 -7.54 -6.53
CA MET A 1 -23.81 -6.66 -7.66
C MET A 1 -22.64 -7.17 -8.49
N ALA A 2 -21.37 -7.18 -8.04
CA ALA A 2 -20.26 -7.58 -8.94
C ALA A 2 -20.30 -9.05 -9.39
N LEU A 3 -20.65 -9.99 -8.50
CA LEU A 3 -20.82 -11.41 -8.85
C LEU A 3 -22.07 -11.67 -9.72
N GLU A 4 -23.12 -10.85 -9.58
CA GLU A 4 -24.32 -10.93 -10.42
C GLU A 4 -23.97 -10.56 -11.86
N ILE A 5 -23.21 -9.47 -12.05
CA ILE A 5 -22.76 -9.01 -13.38
C ILE A 5 -21.92 -10.08 -14.09
N ILE A 6 -21.04 -10.81 -13.37
CA ILE A 6 -20.24 -11.90 -13.98
C ILE A 6 -21.12 -13.02 -14.53
N ASN A 7 -22.21 -13.35 -13.83
CA ASN A 7 -23.16 -14.38 -14.26
C ASN A 7 -24.02 -13.90 -15.44
N ASP A 8 -24.22 -12.58 -15.57
CA ASP A 8 -24.97 -11.97 -16.68
C ASP A 8 -24.11 -11.74 -17.94
N ILE A 9 -22.79 -11.98 -17.89
CA ILE A 9 -21.94 -11.85 -19.08
C ILE A 9 -22.32 -12.93 -20.11
N PRO A 10 -22.63 -12.54 -21.37
CA PRO A 10 -23.00 -13.48 -22.41
C PRO A 10 -22.00 -14.64 -22.54
N VAL A 11 -22.51 -15.84 -22.81
CA VAL A 11 -21.70 -17.06 -22.88
C VAL A 11 -20.74 -17.05 -24.08
N ASP A 12 -21.13 -16.37 -25.16
CA ASP A 12 -20.36 -16.18 -26.39
C ASP A 12 -19.35 -15.03 -26.30
N ALA A 13 -19.45 -14.16 -25.29
CA ALA A 13 -18.56 -13.03 -25.11
C ALA A 13 -17.13 -13.47 -24.76
N VAL A 14 -16.15 -12.70 -25.24
CA VAL A 14 -14.75 -12.91 -24.87
C VAL A 14 -14.52 -12.38 -23.47
N LYS A 15 -14.08 -13.24 -22.55
CA LYS A 15 -13.79 -12.88 -21.16
C LYS A 15 -12.28 -12.83 -20.97
N VAL A 16 -11.76 -11.67 -20.61
CA VAL A 16 -10.34 -11.40 -20.38
C VAL A 16 -10.16 -11.11 -18.90
N TYR A 17 -9.52 -12.02 -18.16
CA TYR A 17 -9.14 -11.84 -16.77
C TYR A 17 -7.70 -11.36 -16.69
N THR A 18 -7.43 -10.37 -15.85
CA THR A 18 -6.11 -9.76 -15.73
C THR A 18 -5.73 -9.62 -14.27
N ASP A 19 -4.46 -9.91 -13.97
CA ASP A 19 -3.91 -9.71 -12.63
C ASP A 19 -2.41 -9.34 -12.69
N GLY A 20 -1.94 -8.62 -11.68
CA GLY A 20 -0.57 -8.21 -11.50
C GLY A 20 -0.03 -8.67 -10.15
N SER A 21 1.08 -9.42 -10.17
CA SER A 21 1.68 -9.97 -8.95
C SER A 21 3.08 -9.43 -8.70
N LYS A 22 3.47 -9.46 -7.43
CA LYS A 22 4.81 -9.10 -6.96
C LYS A 22 5.33 -10.18 -6.04
N ASN A 23 6.51 -10.72 -6.33
CA ASN A 23 7.15 -11.73 -5.49
C ASN A 23 8.03 -11.09 -4.40
N ASP A 24 8.54 -11.93 -3.50
CA ASP A 24 9.40 -11.50 -2.38
C ASP A 24 10.74 -10.90 -2.81
N SER A 25 11.17 -11.19 -4.05
CA SER A 25 12.39 -10.64 -4.66
C SER A 25 12.20 -9.27 -5.30
N ASP A 26 11.07 -8.61 -5.04
CA ASP A 26 10.67 -7.31 -5.62
C ASP A 26 10.40 -7.36 -7.15
N CYS A 27 10.42 -8.56 -7.75
CA CYS A 27 10.08 -8.81 -9.14
C CYS A 27 8.56 -8.80 -9.31
N THR A 28 8.10 -8.35 -10.47
CA THR A 28 6.66 -8.31 -10.79
C THR A 28 6.36 -9.00 -12.11
N GLY A 29 5.15 -9.53 -12.18
CA GLY A 29 4.62 -10.20 -13.35
C GLY A 29 3.18 -9.79 -13.63
N SER A 30 2.78 -9.95 -14.87
CA SER A 30 1.41 -9.75 -15.34
C SER A 30 0.86 -11.06 -15.88
N GLY A 31 -0.35 -11.42 -15.48
CA GLY A 31 -1.07 -12.59 -15.94
C GLY A 31 -2.33 -12.19 -16.69
N ILE A 32 -2.56 -12.80 -17.85
CA ILE A 32 -3.76 -12.59 -18.66
C ILE A 32 -4.36 -13.95 -18.98
N TYR A 33 -5.62 -14.15 -18.66
CA TYR A 33 -6.39 -15.33 -19.03
C TYR A 33 -7.58 -14.93 -19.89
N ILE A 34 -7.59 -15.41 -21.12
CA ILE A 34 -8.63 -15.12 -22.09
C ILE A 34 -9.44 -16.39 -22.31
N LYS A 35 -10.76 -16.29 -22.14
CA LYS A 35 -11.70 -17.38 -22.36
C LYS A 35 -12.73 -16.95 -23.41
N THR A 36 -12.82 -17.75 -24.46
CA THR A 36 -13.88 -17.67 -25.47
C THR A 36 -14.80 -18.89 -25.33
N TYR A 37 -15.84 -19.00 -26.16
CA TYR A 37 -16.75 -20.14 -26.14
C TYR A 37 -16.03 -21.48 -26.39
N ASN A 38 -15.04 -21.51 -27.28
CA ASN A 38 -14.37 -22.74 -27.72
C ASN A 38 -12.91 -22.86 -27.26
N GLN A 39 -12.30 -21.78 -26.77
CA GLN A 39 -10.85 -21.73 -26.56
C GLN A 39 -10.46 -20.94 -25.32
N GLU A 40 -9.28 -21.26 -24.82
CA GLU A 40 -8.68 -20.61 -23.65
C GLU A 40 -7.22 -20.28 -23.95
N PHE A 41 -6.84 -19.02 -23.73
CA PHE A 41 -5.48 -18.53 -23.87
C PHE A 41 -4.97 -18.02 -22.53
N LYS A 42 -3.69 -18.27 -22.26
CA LYS A 42 -3.03 -17.88 -21.02
C LYS A 42 -1.71 -17.24 -21.39
N ILE A 43 -1.47 -16.06 -20.85
CA ILE A 43 -0.26 -15.28 -21.09
C ILE A 43 0.29 -14.91 -19.72
N GLN A 44 1.58 -15.18 -19.54
CA GLN A 44 2.37 -14.66 -18.44
C GLN A 44 3.45 -13.76 -19.02
N ARG A 45 3.78 -12.70 -18.29
CA ARG A 45 4.84 -11.77 -18.68
C ARG A 45 5.62 -11.31 -17.47
N ARG A 46 6.94 -11.29 -17.60
CA ARG A 46 7.82 -10.57 -16.67
C ARG A 46 7.72 -9.07 -16.92
N ASN A 47 7.33 -8.31 -15.91
CA ASN A 47 7.34 -6.85 -15.98
C ASN A 47 8.75 -6.30 -15.76
N PRO A 48 9.03 -5.05 -16.19
CA PRO A 48 10.30 -4.39 -15.87
C PRO A 48 10.62 -4.43 -14.38
N ASP A 49 11.91 -4.47 -14.05
CA ASP A 49 12.36 -4.49 -12.66
C ASP A 49 11.85 -3.27 -11.90
N PHE A 50 11.53 -3.44 -10.62
CA PHE A 50 10.98 -2.38 -9.75
C PHE A 50 9.60 -1.84 -10.20
N CYS A 51 8.89 -2.51 -11.11
CA CYS A 51 7.50 -2.19 -11.38
C CYS A 51 6.63 -2.36 -10.11
N SER A 52 5.63 -1.48 -9.96
CA SER A 52 4.71 -1.53 -8.81
C SER A 52 3.59 -2.53 -9.05
N VAL A 53 2.91 -2.99 -7.99
CA VAL A 53 1.72 -3.86 -8.14
C VAL A 53 0.67 -3.18 -9.01
N PHE A 54 0.34 -1.91 -8.73
CA PHE A 54 -0.58 -1.12 -9.56
C PHE A 54 -0.18 -1.06 -11.04
N LEU A 55 1.11 -0.85 -11.33
CA LEU A 55 1.59 -0.80 -12.70
C LEU A 55 1.55 -2.18 -13.35
N SER A 56 1.74 -3.26 -12.58
CA SER A 56 1.63 -4.63 -13.05
C SER A 56 0.20 -4.99 -13.42
N GLU A 57 -0.76 -4.64 -12.57
CA GLU A 57 -2.20 -4.78 -12.86
C GLU A 57 -2.60 -3.94 -14.09
N LEU A 58 -2.04 -2.73 -14.23
CA LEU A 58 -2.26 -1.89 -15.41
C LEU A 58 -1.65 -2.50 -16.68
N ILE A 59 -0.43 -3.05 -16.61
CA ILE A 59 0.21 -3.75 -17.73
C ILE A 59 -0.55 -5.04 -18.08
N ALA A 60 -1.12 -5.75 -17.11
CA ALA A 60 -1.96 -6.92 -17.37
C ALA A 60 -3.22 -6.54 -18.19
N ASN A 61 -3.74 -5.31 -18.03
CA ASN A 61 -4.82 -4.79 -18.88
C ASN A 61 -4.37 -4.45 -20.32
N ASN A 62 -3.08 -4.56 -20.64
CA ASN A 62 -2.55 -4.33 -21.98
C ASN A 62 -2.68 -5.61 -22.81
N ILE A 63 -3.79 -5.71 -23.53
CA ILE A 63 -4.25 -6.93 -24.20
C ILE A 63 -3.54 -7.21 -25.54
N ASP A 64 -2.54 -6.43 -25.96
CA ASP A 64 -1.91 -6.56 -27.30
C ASP A 64 -1.60 -8.01 -27.69
N GLU A 65 -0.83 -8.71 -26.84
CA GLU A 65 -0.39 -10.08 -27.13
C GLU A 65 -1.54 -11.10 -27.09
N GLY A 66 -2.54 -10.80 -26.26
CA GLY A 66 -3.76 -11.59 -26.14
C GLY A 66 -4.72 -11.40 -27.32
N LEU A 67 -4.87 -10.18 -27.82
CA LEU A 67 -5.80 -9.84 -28.89
C LEU A 67 -5.21 -10.03 -30.28
N ASP A 68 -3.89 -9.84 -30.47
CA ASP A 68 -3.22 -10.26 -31.71
C ASP A 68 -3.40 -11.76 -31.93
N SER A 69 -3.36 -12.54 -30.84
CA SER A 69 -3.71 -13.97 -30.85
C SER A 69 -5.20 -14.23 -31.14
N LEU A 70 -6.09 -13.29 -30.80
CA LEU A 70 -7.54 -13.39 -31.03
C LEU A 70 -7.99 -12.97 -32.44
N SER A 71 -7.13 -12.30 -33.22
CA SER A 71 -7.43 -11.87 -34.60
C SER A 71 -7.80 -13.02 -35.55
N SER A 72 -7.59 -14.26 -35.12
CA SER A 72 -7.93 -15.49 -35.82
C SER A 72 -9.34 -16.05 -35.52
N PHE A 73 -10.14 -15.42 -34.65
CA PHE A 73 -11.46 -15.91 -34.26
C PHE A 73 -12.63 -15.15 -34.88
N SER A 74 -13.63 -15.91 -35.34
CA SER A 74 -15.02 -15.46 -35.49
C SER A 74 -15.65 -15.29 -34.11
N CYS A 75 -15.19 -14.31 -33.32
CA CYS A 75 -15.68 -14.10 -31.95
C CYS A 75 -16.78 -13.04 -31.89
N SER A 76 -17.60 -13.17 -30.84
CA SER A 76 -18.69 -12.25 -30.48
C SER A 76 -18.24 -10.80 -30.49
N ASN A 77 -19.17 -9.89 -30.81
CA ASN A 77 -18.90 -8.45 -30.91
C ASN A 77 -18.52 -7.79 -29.56
N ALA A 78 -18.46 -8.53 -28.44
CA ALA A 78 -18.20 -7.98 -27.11
C ALA A 78 -17.01 -8.63 -26.39
N ILE A 79 -16.16 -7.78 -25.81
CA ILE A 79 -15.00 -8.14 -24.98
C ILE A 79 -15.22 -7.61 -23.56
N TRP A 80 -15.12 -8.49 -22.57
CA TRP A 80 -15.22 -8.16 -21.16
C TRP A 80 -13.87 -8.31 -20.48
N ILE A 81 -13.29 -7.19 -20.06
CA ILE A 81 -12.06 -7.12 -19.28
C ILE A 81 -12.45 -7.11 -17.80
N LEU A 82 -12.00 -8.12 -17.07
CA LEU A 82 -12.33 -8.42 -15.69
C LEU A 82 -11.05 -8.30 -14.87
N THR A 83 -11.02 -7.33 -13.97
CA THR A 83 -9.87 -7.07 -13.08
C THR A 83 -10.35 -6.77 -11.67
N ASP A 84 -9.62 -7.24 -10.67
CA ASP A 84 -9.84 -6.90 -9.26
C ASP A 84 -9.11 -5.63 -8.82
N SER A 85 -8.30 -5.03 -9.70
CA SER A 85 -7.69 -3.73 -9.46
C SER A 85 -8.67 -2.59 -9.68
N LEU A 86 -9.33 -2.18 -8.59
CA LEU A 86 -10.15 -0.97 -8.61
C LEU A 86 -9.32 0.27 -9.00
N SER A 87 -8.05 0.31 -8.59
CA SER A 87 -7.13 1.39 -8.94
C SER A 87 -6.87 1.49 -10.44
N SER A 88 -6.66 0.36 -11.14
CA SER A 88 -6.46 0.39 -12.60
C SER A 88 -7.70 0.90 -13.33
N ILE A 89 -8.89 0.48 -12.89
CA ILE A 89 -10.16 0.95 -13.47
C ILE A 89 -10.33 2.46 -13.23
N GLN A 90 -10.10 2.93 -12.00
CA GLN A 90 -10.21 4.36 -11.67
C GLN A 90 -9.19 5.21 -12.46
N HIS A 91 -7.98 4.70 -12.69
CA HIS A 91 -6.97 5.36 -13.50
C HIS A 91 -7.44 5.51 -14.96
N LEU A 92 -7.91 4.43 -15.56
CA LEU A 92 -8.42 4.44 -16.94
C LEU A 92 -9.72 5.23 -17.09
N ALA A 93 -10.61 5.20 -16.10
CA ALA A 93 -11.84 6.01 -16.09
C ALA A 93 -11.53 7.51 -16.08
N ASN A 94 -10.43 7.92 -15.44
CA ASN A 94 -9.93 9.30 -15.46
C ASN A 94 -9.03 9.59 -16.67
N TRP A 95 -9.36 9.04 -17.83
CA TRP A 95 -8.56 9.10 -19.07
C TRP A 95 -8.04 10.51 -19.44
N HIS A 96 -8.81 11.57 -19.17
CA HIS A 96 -8.42 12.96 -19.42
C HIS A 96 -7.23 13.45 -18.56
N ARG A 97 -6.90 12.75 -17.47
CA ARG A 97 -5.76 13.05 -16.57
C ARG A 97 -4.60 12.07 -16.73
N VAL A 98 -4.78 10.99 -17.48
CA VAL A 98 -3.74 9.99 -17.73
C VAL A 98 -2.64 10.65 -18.57
N ARG A 99 -1.41 10.60 -18.05
CA ARG A 99 -0.22 11.18 -18.69
C ARG A 99 0.95 10.20 -18.79
N ASP A 100 0.86 9.07 -18.11
CA ASP A 100 1.86 8.01 -18.21
C ASP A 100 1.75 7.28 -19.54
N SER A 101 2.89 6.87 -20.08
CA SER A 101 2.97 6.19 -21.38
C SER A 101 2.19 4.88 -21.39
N THR A 102 2.23 4.11 -20.29
CA THR A 102 1.51 2.84 -20.15
C THR A 102 -0.01 3.03 -20.26
N GLY A 103 -0.57 3.93 -19.45
CA GLY A 103 -1.99 4.25 -19.48
C GLY A 103 -2.43 4.80 -20.84
N MET A 104 -1.64 5.69 -21.44
CA MET A 104 -1.93 6.20 -22.79
C MET A 104 -1.90 5.09 -23.86
N ASN A 105 -0.94 4.18 -23.79
CA ASN A 105 -0.86 3.03 -24.70
C ASN A 105 -2.09 2.13 -24.58
N ILE A 106 -2.54 1.85 -23.35
CA ILE A 106 -3.75 1.05 -23.09
C ILE A 106 -5.00 1.78 -23.62
N LEU A 107 -5.14 3.07 -23.35
CA LEU A 107 -6.28 3.86 -23.84
C LEU A 107 -6.34 3.90 -25.37
N ASN A 108 -5.19 4.08 -26.04
CA ASN A 108 -5.12 4.06 -27.49
C ASN A 108 -5.52 2.69 -28.07
N LYS A 109 -5.18 1.59 -27.38
CA LYS A 109 -5.56 0.23 -27.76
C LYS A 109 -7.04 -0.06 -27.52
N LEU A 110 -7.57 0.32 -26.36
CA LEU A 110 -9.00 0.23 -26.11
C LEU A 110 -9.78 1.03 -27.17
N LYS A 111 -9.26 2.19 -27.56
CA LYS A 111 -9.84 2.98 -28.65
C LYS A 111 -9.76 2.28 -30.01
N SER A 112 -8.64 1.67 -30.38
CA SER A 112 -8.54 0.94 -31.66
C SER A 112 -9.46 -0.28 -31.69
N LEU A 113 -9.52 -1.04 -30.60
CA LEU A 113 -10.39 -2.21 -30.45
C LEU A 113 -11.87 -1.83 -30.43
N SER A 114 -12.21 -0.65 -29.89
CA SER A 114 -13.59 -0.15 -29.87
C SER A 114 -14.19 0.10 -31.26
N ALA A 115 -13.35 0.13 -32.30
CA ALA A 115 -13.81 0.21 -33.68
C ALA A 115 -14.49 -1.08 -34.17
N SER A 116 -14.12 -2.24 -33.59
CA SER A 116 -14.60 -3.55 -34.01
C SER A 116 -15.40 -4.28 -32.93
N TYR A 117 -15.15 -3.97 -31.66
CA TYR A 117 -15.74 -4.67 -30.52
C TYR A 117 -16.32 -3.71 -29.50
N LEU A 118 -17.41 -4.10 -28.85
CA LEU A 118 -17.93 -3.47 -27.65
C LEU A 118 -17.08 -3.92 -26.46
N ILE A 119 -16.36 -2.97 -25.85
CA ILE A 119 -15.46 -3.27 -24.73
C ILE A 119 -16.12 -2.89 -23.41
N HIS A 120 -16.18 -3.85 -22.50
CA HIS A 120 -16.62 -3.65 -21.13
C HIS A 120 -15.42 -3.80 -20.20
N LEU A 121 -15.19 -2.80 -19.34
CA LEU A 121 -14.22 -2.88 -18.26
C LEU A 121 -14.98 -3.03 -16.95
N GLN A 122 -14.86 -4.18 -16.30
CA GLN A 122 -15.64 -4.56 -15.14
C GLN A 122 -14.72 -4.93 -13.97
N TRP A 123 -14.99 -4.30 -12.82
CA TRP A 123 -14.32 -4.66 -11.58
C TRP A 123 -14.89 -5.97 -11.04
N ILE A 124 -14.02 -6.87 -10.58
CA ILE A 124 -14.39 -8.12 -9.92
C ILE A 124 -13.77 -8.18 -8.51
N PRO A 125 -14.44 -8.78 -7.52
CA PRO A 125 -13.84 -8.99 -6.21
C PRO A 125 -12.70 -10.01 -6.27
N SER A 126 -11.59 -9.70 -5.59
CA SER A 126 -10.50 -10.65 -5.38
C SER A 126 -10.85 -11.72 -4.35
N HIS A 127 -10.21 -12.89 -4.42
CA HIS A 127 -10.29 -13.98 -3.44
C HIS A 127 -11.69 -14.55 -3.13
N VAL A 128 -12.62 -14.48 -4.08
CA VAL A 128 -13.95 -15.11 -3.96
C VAL A 128 -14.11 -16.34 -4.87
N ASN A 129 -13.01 -17.01 -5.20
CA ASN A 129 -12.97 -18.22 -6.04
C ASN A 129 -13.51 -18.02 -7.47
N ILE A 130 -13.30 -16.83 -8.07
CA ILE A 130 -13.55 -16.64 -9.50
C ILE A 130 -12.42 -17.33 -10.26
N ARG A 131 -12.72 -18.51 -10.80
CA ARG A 131 -11.72 -19.37 -11.47
C ARG A 131 -10.86 -18.63 -12.49
N GLY A 132 -11.43 -17.71 -13.27
CA GLY A 132 -10.66 -16.93 -14.24
C GLY A 132 -9.64 -15.99 -13.60
N ASN A 133 -9.99 -15.37 -12.47
CA ASN A 133 -9.09 -14.51 -11.70
C ASN A 133 -7.97 -15.31 -11.06
N GLU A 134 -8.28 -16.47 -10.46
CA GLU A 134 -7.27 -17.34 -9.84
C GLU A 134 -6.26 -17.85 -10.87
N ILE A 135 -6.69 -18.10 -12.12
CA ILE A 135 -5.78 -18.45 -13.22
C ILE A 135 -4.90 -17.23 -13.58
N ALA A 136 -5.48 -16.04 -13.70
CA ALA A 136 -4.70 -14.83 -13.99
C ALA A 136 -3.63 -14.56 -12.89
N ASP A 137 -4.01 -14.66 -11.61
CA ASP A 137 -3.09 -14.52 -10.46
C ASP A 137 -1.94 -15.55 -10.51
N ALA A 138 -2.26 -16.82 -10.78
CA ALA A 138 -1.24 -17.86 -10.91
C ALA A 138 -0.24 -17.56 -12.04
N PHE A 139 -0.71 -17.06 -13.18
CA PHE A 139 0.15 -16.68 -14.31
C PHE A 139 0.92 -15.38 -14.03
N ALA A 140 0.35 -14.44 -13.28
CA ALA A 140 1.04 -13.24 -12.84
C ALA A 140 2.21 -13.58 -11.90
N LYS A 141 2.00 -14.54 -10.98
CA LYS A 141 3.05 -15.08 -10.10
C LYS A 141 4.14 -15.79 -10.89
N ALA A 142 3.77 -16.70 -11.80
CA ALA A 142 4.73 -17.38 -12.66
C ALA A 142 5.55 -16.39 -13.51
N GLY A 143 4.90 -15.37 -14.06
CA GLY A 143 5.57 -14.32 -14.82
C GLY A 143 6.52 -13.46 -13.99
N ALA A 144 6.33 -13.34 -12.66
CA ALA A 144 7.25 -12.62 -11.78
C ALA A 144 8.57 -13.39 -11.56
N ASP A 145 8.54 -14.71 -11.72
CA ASP A 145 9.70 -15.61 -11.55
C ASP A 145 10.47 -15.84 -12.85
N ASP A 146 9.93 -15.43 -14.00
CA ASP A 146 10.61 -15.48 -15.29
C ASP A 146 11.86 -14.59 -15.32
N ALA A 147 12.89 -15.02 -16.06
CA ALA A 147 14.15 -14.32 -16.19
C ALA A 147 13.97 -12.94 -16.85
N SER A 148 14.53 -11.89 -16.23
CA SER A 148 14.50 -10.54 -16.78
C SER A 148 15.28 -10.45 -18.09
N ALA A 149 14.75 -9.73 -19.08
CA ALA A 149 15.53 -9.35 -20.25
C ALA A 149 16.64 -8.34 -19.84
N PRO A 150 17.81 -8.31 -20.50
CA PRO A 150 18.87 -7.37 -20.16
C PRO A 150 18.35 -5.93 -20.27
N SER A 151 18.33 -5.20 -19.15
CA SER A 151 17.65 -3.92 -19.03
C SER A 151 18.28 -2.83 -19.92
N ALA A 152 17.44 -2.13 -20.68
CA ALA A 152 17.69 -0.75 -21.09
C ALA A 152 17.68 0.19 -19.86
N SER A 153 18.00 1.48 -20.05
CA SER A 153 18.05 2.49 -18.98
C SER A 153 16.82 2.49 -18.06
N LEU A 154 17.05 2.49 -16.75
CA LEU A 154 16.00 2.49 -15.72
C LEU A 154 15.03 3.69 -15.88
N THR A 155 13.73 3.45 -15.77
CA THR A 155 12.70 4.50 -15.80
C THR A 155 12.47 5.15 -14.43
N TYR A 156 11.85 6.35 -14.39
CA TYR A 156 11.58 7.07 -13.14
C TYR A 156 10.74 6.27 -12.15
N LEU A 157 9.73 5.53 -12.63
CA LEU A 157 8.86 4.72 -11.76
C LEU A 157 9.64 3.59 -11.10
N GLU A 158 10.61 3.01 -11.81
CA GLU A 158 11.49 1.97 -11.28
C GLU A 158 12.41 2.52 -10.19
N LEU A 159 13.00 3.70 -10.43
CA LEU A 159 13.79 4.41 -9.42
C LEU A 159 12.95 4.74 -8.18
N PHE A 160 11.76 5.32 -8.36
CA PHE A 160 10.87 5.67 -7.25
C PHE A 160 10.44 4.45 -6.44
N SER A 161 10.07 3.36 -7.11
CA SER A 161 9.69 2.09 -6.46
C SER A 161 10.85 1.50 -5.66
N ARG A 162 12.07 1.53 -6.21
CA ARG A 162 13.29 1.11 -5.51
C ARG A 162 13.55 1.96 -4.27
N PHE A 163 13.42 3.29 -4.37
CA PHE A 163 13.52 4.18 -3.21
C PHE A 163 12.43 3.93 -2.18
N LYS A 164 11.19 3.68 -2.61
CA LYS A 164 10.07 3.35 -1.73
C LYS A 164 10.30 2.03 -0.99
N SER A 165 10.79 0.99 -1.68
CA SER A 165 11.13 -0.31 -1.07
C SER A 165 12.24 -0.16 -0.04
N ARG A 166 13.31 0.59 -0.37
CA ARG A 166 14.38 0.93 0.57
C ARG A 166 13.89 1.77 1.77
N ASN A 167 13.00 2.73 1.54
CA ASN A 167 12.41 3.52 2.61
C ASN A 167 11.54 2.65 3.51
N LYS A 168 10.81 1.66 2.97
CA LYS A 168 10.01 0.70 3.75
C LYS A 168 10.91 -0.16 4.64
N THR A 169 12.04 -0.66 4.14
CA THR A 169 12.96 -1.45 4.96
C THR A 169 13.59 -0.62 6.08
N ILE A 170 13.99 0.63 5.78
CA ILE A 170 14.45 1.58 6.81
C ILE A 170 13.34 1.87 7.82
N TRP A 171 12.11 2.10 7.36
CA TRP A 171 10.96 2.35 8.22
C TRP A 171 10.61 1.18 9.13
N LEU A 172 10.95 -0.05 8.77
CA LEU A 172 10.71 -1.24 9.60
C LEU A 172 11.77 -1.42 10.71
N ILE A 173 12.89 -0.71 10.63
CA ILE A 173 13.90 -0.68 11.68
C ILE A 173 13.34 0.18 12.83
N PRO A 174 13.14 -0.38 14.04
CA PRO A 174 12.73 0.40 15.19
C PRO A 174 13.69 1.57 15.43
N PRO A 175 13.19 2.79 15.71
CA PRO A 175 14.07 3.90 16.04
C PRO A 175 14.91 3.54 17.27
N VAL A 176 16.22 3.78 17.19
CA VAL A 176 17.18 3.57 18.29
C VAL A 176 17.05 4.76 19.26
N HIS A 177 15.92 4.86 19.94
CA HIS A 177 15.75 5.77 21.04
C HIS A 177 15.62 4.97 22.33
N HIS A 178 16.31 5.39 23.38
CA HIS A 178 16.32 4.74 24.70
C HIS A 178 14.93 4.57 25.32
N TRP A 179 13.96 5.39 24.92
CA TRP A 179 12.57 5.32 25.37
C TRP A 179 11.66 4.50 24.41
N TYR A 180 12.14 4.14 23.22
CA TYR A 180 11.41 3.30 22.27
C TYR A 180 11.80 1.83 22.47
N GLN A 181 11.02 1.11 23.27
CA GLN A 181 11.22 -0.32 23.52
C GLN A 181 10.31 -1.22 22.67
N GLY A 182 9.61 -0.65 21.68
CA GLY A 182 8.70 -1.40 20.82
C GLY A 182 9.44 -2.29 19.83
N CYS A 183 8.96 -3.53 19.64
CA CYS A 183 9.56 -4.47 18.67
C CYS A 183 9.42 -4.03 17.21
N ARG A 184 8.53 -3.06 16.91
CA ARG A 184 8.27 -2.54 15.56
C ARG A 184 7.90 -1.06 15.62
N PRO A 185 8.29 -0.23 14.64
CA PRO A 185 7.87 1.16 14.49
C PRO A 185 6.34 1.30 14.49
N GLY A 186 5.82 2.26 15.25
CA GLY A 186 4.38 2.48 15.46
C GLY A 186 3.72 1.54 16.48
N GLY A 187 4.46 0.60 17.07
CA GLY A 187 4.00 -0.20 18.21
C GLY A 187 3.88 0.64 19.48
N CYS A 188 2.80 0.48 20.22
CA CYS A 188 2.70 1.06 21.56
C CYS A 188 3.67 0.34 22.51
N LEU A 189 4.15 1.06 23.52
CA LEU A 189 4.84 0.43 24.63
C LEU A 189 3.84 -0.52 25.31
N SER A 190 4.21 -1.79 25.49
CA SER A 190 3.37 -2.80 26.16
C SER A 190 3.38 -2.55 27.66
N ILE A 191 2.67 -1.51 28.07
CA ILE A 191 2.57 -1.06 29.46
C ILE A 191 1.25 -1.60 30.02
N ASP A 192 1.27 -2.27 31.18
CA ASP A 192 0.06 -2.78 31.84
C ASP A 192 -0.77 -1.65 32.50
N CYS A 193 -1.35 -0.79 31.66
CA CYS A 193 -2.32 0.23 32.06
C CYS A 193 -3.36 0.46 30.95
N ASN A 194 -4.39 1.26 31.26
CA ASN A 194 -5.41 1.58 30.28
C ASN A 194 -4.82 2.40 29.11
N ARG A 195 -5.53 2.41 27.97
CA ARG A 195 -5.10 3.10 26.75
C ARG A 195 -4.84 4.60 26.94
N HIS A 196 -5.57 5.26 27.84
CA HIS A 196 -5.39 6.68 28.13
C HIS A 196 -4.05 6.92 28.82
N ASP A 197 -3.77 6.19 29.89
CA ASP A 197 -2.50 6.22 30.62
C ASP A 197 -1.30 5.91 29.70
N GLN A 198 -1.40 4.89 28.84
CA GLN A 198 -0.37 4.56 27.85
C GLN A 198 -0.10 5.71 26.88
N THR A 199 -1.17 6.32 26.36
CA THR A 199 -1.07 7.42 25.40
C THR A 199 -0.42 8.64 26.06
N THR A 200 -0.81 8.93 27.30
CA THR A 200 -0.28 10.04 28.08
C THR A 200 1.21 9.88 28.35
N LEU A 201 1.65 8.71 28.84
CA LEU A 201 3.07 8.45 29.07
C LEU A 201 3.89 8.49 27.78
N THR A 202 3.36 7.92 26.69
CA THR A 202 4.05 7.92 25.38
C THR A 202 4.19 9.33 24.81
N ARG A 203 3.16 10.17 24.94
CA ARG A 203 3.20 11.57 24.51
C ARG A 203 4.14 12.40 25.37
N PHE A 204 4.18 12.16 26.68
CA PHE A 204 5.14 12.80 27.57
C PHE A 204 6.59 12.48 27.21
N LEU A 205 6.90 11.19 27.04
CA LEU A 205 8.22 10.70 26.67
C LEU A 205 8.72 11.23 25.32
N SER A 206 7.81 11.30 24.34
CA SER A 206 8.11 11.76 22.98
C SER A 206 7.97 13.29 22.82
N GLY A 207 7.54 13.99 23.88
CA GLY A 207 7.20 15.41 23.84
C GLY A 207 6.08 15.74 22.83
N HIS A 208 5.20 14.81 22.47
CA HIS A 208 4.08 15.07 21.56
C HIS A 208 2.81 15.45 22.34
N ILE A 209 2.90 16.58 23.02
CA ILE A 209 1.85 17.14 23.88
C ILE A 209 1.22 18.36 23.19
N ARG A 210 -0.08 18.59 23.40
CA ARG A 210 -0.82 19.71 22.78
C ARG A 210 -0.32 21.11 23.16
N SER A 211 0.44 21.25 24.25
CA SER A 211 0.75 22.53 24.90
C SER A 211 2.24 22.89 24.99
N LEU A 212 3.10 22.42 24.08
CA LEU A 212 4.54 22.74 24.13
C LEU A 212 4.89 23.89 23.19
N THR A 213 5.66 24.84 23.71
CA THR A 213 6.44 25.80 22.91
C THR A 213 7.76 25.15 22.51
N PHE A 214 8.20 25.38 21.27
CA PHE A 214 9.49 24.89 20.79
C PHE A 214 10.58 25.92 21.10
N SER A 215 11.53 25.59 21.97
CA SER A 215 12.66 26.46 22.30
C SER A 215 13.98 25.67 22.33
N ASP A 216 15.05 26.24 21.77
CA ASP A 216 16.40 25.68 21.73
C ASP A 216 16.46 24.19 21.27
N ASN A 217 15.82 23.88 20.14
CA ASN A 217 15.71 22.52 19.59
C ASN A 217 15.04 21.48 20.51
N SER A 218 14.34 21.92 21.55
CA SER A 218 13.63 21.06 22.49
C SER A 218 12.19 21.50 22.66
N LYS A 219 11.33 20.57 23.05
CA LYS A 219 9.92 20.87 23.34
C LYS A 219 9.76 21.10 24.83
N CYS A 220 9.23 22.26 25.21
CA CYS A 220 9.19 22.73 26.59
C CYS A 220 7.75 23.01 27.02
N PHE A 221 7.43 22.63 28.25
CA PHE A 221 6.24 23.09 28.95
C PHE A 221 6.45 24.54 29.34
N GLU A 222 5.38 25.34 29.32
CA GLU A 222 5.47 26.74 29.74
C GLU A 222 6.01 26.87 31.16
N ILE A 223 5.57 26.00 32.08
CA ILE A 223 5.94 26.02 33.49
C ILE A 223 6.11 24.58 34.03
N CYS A 224 7.13 24.35 34.86
CA CYS A 224 7.26 23.11 35.63
C CYS A 224 6.21 23.05 36.76
N PRO A 225 5.38 21.99 36.85
CA PRO A 225 4.34 21.90 37.89
C PRO A 225 4.89 21.75 39.32
N LYS A 226 6.19 21.43 39.47
CA LYS A 226 6.82 21.23 40.78
C LYS A 226 7.61 22.45 41.26
N CYS A 227 8.51 22.98 40.43
CA CYS A 227 9.42 24.06 40.82
C CYS A 227 9.05 25.42 40.21
N ILE A 228 8.00 25.48 39.38
CA ILE A 228 7.49 26.71 38.75
C ILE A 228 8.51 27.36 37.79
N ALA A 229 9.57 26.64 37.40
CA ALA A 229 10.51 27.11 36.39
C ALA A 229 9.82 27.27 35.02
N GLU A 230 10.06 28.40 34.35
CA GLU A 230 9.61 28.64 32.99
C GLU A 230 10.37 27.75 31.99
N GLN A 231 9.71 27.34 30.91
CA GLN A 231 10.28 26.51 29.84
C GLN A 231 10.88 25.18 30.33
N ALA A 232 10.05 24.38 30.99
CA ALA A 232 10.46 23.10 31.55
C ALA A 232 10.45 21.98 30.50
N THR A 233 11.59 21.34 30.23
CA THR A 233 11.63 20.14 29.39
C THR A 233 11.04 18.92 30.13
N PRO A 234 10.58 17.87 29.43
CA PRO A 234 10.20 16.61 30.08
C PRO A 234 11.30 16.05 30.99
N ASP A 235 12.57 16.17 30.60
CA ASP A 235 13.71 15.74 31.41
C ASP A 235 13.88 16.58 32.69
N HIS A 236 13.66 17.90 32.60
CA HIS A 236 13.64 18.77 33.78
C HIS A 236 12.51 18.41 34.74
N ILE A 237 11.31 18.14 34.22
CA ILE A 237 10.15 17.74 35.05
C ILE A 237 10.45 16.42 35.76
N LEU A 238 10.99 15.43 35.04
CA LEU A 238 11.41 14.15 35.65
C LEU A 238 12.46 14.36 36.74
N ALA A 239 13.51 15.12 36.46
CA ALA A 239 14.57 15.42 37.42
C ALA A 239 14.03 16.16 38.66
N CYS A 240 13.15 17.15 38.47
CA CYS A 240 12.46 17.83 39.56
C CYS A 240 11.67 16.85 40.41
N LEU A 241 11.00 15.88 39.78
CA LEU A 241 10.22 14.84 40.46
C LEU A 241 11.09 13.75 41.10
N GLY A 242 12.42 13.75 40.89
CA GLY A 242 13.31 12.70 41.37
C GLY A 242 13.15 11.40 40.57
N LEU A 243 12.62 11.49 39.35
CA LEU A 243 12.40 10.38 38.44
C LEU A 243 13.37 10.46 37.26
N SER A 244 13.62 9.32 36.65
CA SER A 244 14.30 9.18 35.36
C SER A 244 13.34 8.65 34.31
N LYS A 245 13.72 8.74 33.03
CA LYS A 245 12.98 8.08 31.94
C LYS A 245 12.85 6.57 32.13
N GLN A 246 13.77 5.93 32.85
CA GLN A 246 13.75 4.50 33.11
C GLN A 246 12.69 4.12 34.16
N ASP A 247 12.40 5.02 35.10
CA ASP A 247 11.37 4.83 36.12
C ASP A 247 9.95 4.83 35.53
N LEU A 248 9.75 5.53 34.40
CA LEU A 248 8.47 5.54 33.67
C LEU A 248 8.07 4.17 33.11
N VAL A 249 9.05 3.29 32.90
CA VAL A 249 8.84 1.91 32.43
C VAL A 249 8.92 0.92 33.60
N SER A 250 9.82 1.17 34.54
CA SER A 250 10.13 0.22 35.63
C SER A 250 9.20 0.36 36.84
N ASN A 251 8.57 1.53 37.03
CA ASN A 251 7.71 1.83 38.17
C ASN A 251 6.46 2.63 37.75
N LEU A 252 5.63 1.95 36.97
CA LEU A 252 4.48 2.54 36.31
C LEU A 252 3.42 3.09 37.27
N VAL A 253 3.14 2.35 38.35
CA VAL A 253 2.10 2.72 39.32
C VAL A 253 2.45 4.04 40.00
N LEU A 254 3.67 4.16 40.51
CA LEU A 254 4.13 5.42 41.11
C LEU A 254 4.08 6.56 40.09
N THR A 255 4.58 6.32 38.88
CA THR A 255 4.59 7.32 37.81
C THR A 255 3.18 7.86 37.50
N LEU A 256 2.21 6.97 37.31
CA LEU A 256 0.84 7.38 36.97
C LEU A 256 0.15 8.12 38.11
N ASP A 257 0.36 7.68 39.35
CA ASP A 257 -0.18 8.36 40.52
C ASP A 257 0.41 9.77 40.65
N PHE A 258 1.70 9.94 40.39
CA PHE A 258 2.33 11.27 40.37
C PHE A 258 1.79 12.16 39.24
N PHE A 259 1.60 11.62 38.03
CA PHE A 259 1.02 12.39 36.92
C PHE A 259 -0.40 12.89 37.24
N ARG A 260 -1.19 12.08 37.96
CA ARG A 260 -2.52 12.46 38.43
C ARG A 260 -2.45 13.54 39.52
N VAL A 261 -1.60 13.37 40.53
CA VAL A 261 -1.44 14.33 41.64
C VAL A 261 -1.02 15.71 41.13
N HIS A 262 -0.11 15.76 40.16
CA HIS A 262 0.39 17.01 39.57
C HIS A 262 -0.43 17.50 38.37
N ARG A 263 -1.60 16.90 38.09
CA ARG A 263 -2.49 17.25 36.96
C ARG A 263 -1.81 17.25 35.59
N LEU A 264 -0.74 16.45 35.44
CA LEU A 264 -0.06 16.26 34.16
C LEU A 264 -0.91 15.46 33.18
N MET A 265 -1.82 14.61 33.68
CA MET A 265 -2.72 13.83 32.83
C MET A 265 -3.61 14.69 31.92
N ASP A 266 -3.99 15.90 32.37
CA ASP A 266 -4.87 16.81 31.63
C ASP A 266 -4.10 17.70 30.64
N LEU A 267 -2.78 17.79 30.80
CA LEU A 267 -1.90 18.65 30.01
C LEU A 267 -1.35 17.97 28.75
N ILE A 268 -1.47 16.64 28.64
CA ILE A 268 -0.80 15.77 27.64
C ILE A 268 -1.76 15.20 26.58
#